data_AF-A0A2T4VE74-F1
#
_entry.id   AF-A0A2T4VE74-F1
#
_cell.length_a   1.000
_cell.length_b   1.000
_cell.length_c   1.000
_cell.angle_alpha   90.00
_cell.angle_beta   90.00
_cell.angle_gamma   90.00
#
_symmetry.space_group_name_H-M   'P 1'
#
loop_
_entity.id
_entity.type
_entity.pdbx_description
1 polymer ?
#
loop_
_entity_poly.entity_id
_entity_poly.type
_entity_poly.pdbx_seq_one_letter_code
_entity_poly.pdbx_strand_id
1 'polypeptide(L)'
;MNPLVLSDAQQVIGRRWRERQSPEQERILRLARDVLDFISATGQWYPFADFRLDDGHRAVQSSAEDGPQELRELLIQTERYFGKLLDEPTAAGEQASIQLILDAFRFISSTRQYSAFGDFVEHVEFHAPPFVVASFESQEEAEAWLENHPAPPAFADILIGGRYHDVVYERETDFRRLPWNRDLERYLAWLKRVEPPVAAAEFATREEAEAWLRSQPNPSRRVWVTIAGEFFLAAYHPNINHRALYPLSMAEGYEEEAEEGPGD
;
A
#
# COMPACT_ATOMS: atom_id res chain seq x y z
N MET A 1 -1.53 -5.00 -18.90
CA MET A 1 -2.77 -5.24 -18.12
C MET A 1 -3.44 -3.89 -17.90
N ASN A 2 -4.77 -3.79 -18.02
CA ASN A 2 -5.47 -2.51 -17.80
C ASN A 2 -5.53 -2.20 -16.29
N PRO A 3 -5.09 -1.02 -15.82
CA PRO A 3 -5.16 -0.63 -14.40
C PRO A 3 -6.56 -0.76 -13.78
N LEU A 4 -7.61 -0.67 -14.61
CA LEU A 4 -9.00 -0.81 -14.17
C LEU A 4 -9.34 -2.20 -13.62
N VAL A 5 -8.52 -3.22 -13.90
CA VAL A 5 -8.83 -4.61 -13.57
C VAL A 5 -8.75 -4.89 -12.06
N LEU A 6 -7.84 -4.24 -11.32
CA LEU A 6 -7.87 -4.33 -9.84
C LEU A 6 -9.03 -3.52 -9.25
N SER A 7 -9.38 -2.38 -9.89
CA SER A 7 -10.51 -1.55 -9.44
C SER A 7 -11.84 -2.29 -9.54
N ASP A 8 -12.09 -3.03 -10.62
CA ASP A 8 -13.30 -3.84 -10.78
C ASP A 8 -13.44 -4.92 -9.69
N ALA A 9 -12.30 -5.49 -9.25
CA ALA A 9 -12.27 -6.43 -8.13
C ALA A 9 -12.55 -5.75 -6.78
N GLN A 10 -11.96 -4.58 -6.54
CA GLN A 10 -12.27 -3.76 -5.37
C GLN A 10 -13.75 -3.36 -5.32
N GLN A 11 -14.40 -3.10 -6.46
CA GLN A 11 -15.83 -2.80 -6.51
C GLN A 11 -16.70 -3.99 -6.08
N VAL A 12 -16.35 -5.23 -6.46
CA VAL A 12 -17.04 -6.44 -5.97
C VAL A 12 -16.95 -6.54 -4.45
N ILE A 13 -15.75 -6.31 -3.91
CA ILE A 13 -15.54 -6.30 -2.45
C ILE A 13 -16.40 -5.21 -1.80
N GLY A 14 -16.39 -4.00 -2.37
CA GLY A 14 -17.16 -2.85 -1.87
C GLY A 14 -18.68 -3.06 -1.91
N ARG A 15 -19.22 -3.72 -2.95
CA ARG A 15 -20.66 -4.07 -3.00
C ARG A 15 -21.03 -5.02 -1.87
N ARG A 16 -20.22 -6.06 -1.65
CA ARG A 16 -20.44 -7.06 -0.60
C ARG A 16 -20.26 -6.49 0.80
N TRP A 17 -19.36 -5.51 0.95
CA TRP A 17 -19.20 -4.79 2.21
C TRP A 17 -20.47 -4.05 2.66
N ARG A 18 -21.29 -3.57 1.72
CA ARG A 18 -22.55 -2.84 2.03
C ARG A 18 -23.68 -3.77 2.48
N GLU A 19 -23.56 -5.08 2.26
CA GLU A 19 -24.51 -6.06 2.77
C GLU A 19 -24.25 -6.31 4.25
N ARG A 20 -25.25 -6.73 5.03
CA ARG A 20 -25.07 -6.98 6.47
C ARG A 20 -24.17 -8.20 6.69
N GLN A 21 -22.91 -7.96 7.02
CA GLN A 21 -21.90 -9.02 7.22
C GLN A 21 -21.78 -9.44 8.68
N SER A 22 -21.35 -10.69 8.89
CA SER A 22 -20.79 -11.12 10.17
C SER A 22 -19.39 -10.52 10.38
N PRO A 23 -18.90 -10.39 11.64
CA PRO A 23 -17.53 -9.91 11.90
C PRO A 23 -16.44 -10.73 11.20
N GLU A 24 -16.69 -12.01 10.97
CA GLU A 24 -15.80 -12.91 10.24
C GLU A 24 -15.73 -12.56 8.75
N GLN A 25 -16.89 -12.31 8.11
CA GLN A 25 -16.95 -11.86 6.73
C GLN A 25 -16.31 -10.48 6.54
N GLU A 26 -16.44 -9.58 7.51
CA GLU A 26 -15.75 -8.27 7.45
C GLU A 26 -14.23 -8.44 7.37
N ARG A 27 -13.65 -9.34 8.18
CA ARG A 27 -12.21 -9.64 8.14
C ARG A 27 -11.78 -10.22 6.80
N ILE A 28 -12.57 -11.14 6.24
CA ILE A 28 -12.34 -11.76 4.93
C ILE A 28 -12.34 -10.72 3.81
N LEU A 29 -13.36 -9.85 3.77
CA LEU A 29 -13.48 -8.81 2.75
C LEU A 29 -12.37 -7.76 2.88
N ARG A 30 -11.98 -7.42 4.12
CA ARG A 30 -10.87 -6.51 4.39
C ARG A 30 -9.55 -7.08 3.86
N LEU A 31 -9.24 -8.33 4.18
CA LEU A 31 -8.03 -8.99 3.68
C LEU A 31 -7.98 -9.06 2.16
N ALA A 32 -9.12 -9.33 1.51
CA ALA A 32 -9.20 -9.34 0.05
C ALA A 32 -8.90 -7.99 -0.57
N ARG A 33 -9.38 -6.90 0.04
CA ARG A 33 -9.01 -5.55 -0.37
C ARG A 33 -7.51 -5.33 -0.16
N ASP A 34 -7.00 -5.64 1.02
CA ASP A 34 -5.61 -5.37 1.39
C ASP A 34 -4.62 -6.15 0.50
N VAL A 35 -4.97 -7.34 0.01
CA VAL A 35 -4.16 -8.09 -0.97
C VAL A 35 -4.06 -7.38 -2.32
N LEU A 36 -5.16 -6.80 -2.82
CA LEU A 36 -5.12 -6.03 -4.07
C LEU A 36 -4.33 -4.73 -3.88
N ASP A 37 -4.54 -4.06 -2.75
CA ASP A 37 -3.84 -2.83 -2.40
C ASP A 37 -2.34 -3.10 -2.24
N PHE A 38 -1.94 -4.23 -1.65
CA PHE A 38 -0.54 -4.63 -1.54
C PHE A 38 0.13 -4.78 -2.90
N ILE A 39 -0.49 -5.50 -3.85
CA ILE A 39 0.04 -5.65 -5.21
C ILE A 39 0.20 -4.29 -5.88
N SER A 40 -0.77 -3.39 -5.69
CA SER A 40 -0.71 -2.04 -6.27
C SER A 40 0.39 -1.19 -5.63
N ALA A 41 0.39 -1.08 -4.30
CA ALA A 41 1.31 -0.24 -3.53
C ALA A 41 2.78 -0.68 -3.65
N THR A 42 3.02 -1.97 -3.91
CA THR A 42 4.36 -2.51 -4.15
C THR A 42 4.77 -2.51 -5.62
N GLY A 43 3.87 -2.05 -6.51
CA GLY A 43 4.12 -1.95 -7.95
C GLY A 43 4.26 -3.29 -8.67
N GLN A 44 3.63 -4.33 -8.14
CA GLN A 44 3.73 -5.71 -8.65
C GLN A 44 2.74 -6.02 -9.77
N TRP A 45 2.25 -5.00 -10.47
CA TRP A 45 1.26 -5.13 -11.54
C TRP A 45 1.68 -6.08 -12.66
N TYR A 46 2.89 -5.91 -13.23
CA TYR A 46 3.37 -6.80 -14.29
C TYR A 46 3.71 -8.21 -13.79
N PRO A 47 4.45 -8.40 -12.68
CA PRO A 47 4.64 -9.73 -12.10
C PRO A 47 3.33 -10.48 -11.83
N PHE A 48 2.32 -9.78 -11.31
CA PHE A 48 1.00 -10.35 -11.08
C PHE A 48 0.28 -10.68 -12.40
N ALA A 49 0.37 -9.81 -13.40
CA ALA A 49 -0.19 -10.06 -14.71
C ALA A 49 0.42 -11.30 -15.38
N ASP A 50 1.74 -11.44 -15.32
CA ASP A 50 2.47 -12.56 -15.90
C ASP A 50 2.11 -13.87 -15.16
N PHE A 51 2.01 -13.82 -13.83
CA PHE A 51 1.55 -14.95 -13.02
C PHE A 51 0.18 -15.48 -13.47
N ARG A 52 -0.74 -14.58 -13.85
CA ARG A 52 -2.08 -14.95 -14.33
C ARG A 52 -2.08 -15.52 -15.75
N LEU A 53 -1.09 -15.17 -16.58
CA LEU A 53 -0.96 -15.66 -17.96
C LEU A 53 -0.28 -17.02 -18.02
N ASP A 54 0.66 -17.31 -17.11
CA ASP A 54 1.40 -18.57 -17.04
C ASP A 54 0.58 -19.74 -16.47
N ASP A 55 -0.74 -19.57 -16.33
CA ASP A 55 -1.70 -20.59 -15.91
C ASP A 55 -1.27 -21.21 -14.57
N GLY A 56 -1.09 -20.34 -13.56
CA GLY A 56 -0.49 -20.49 -12.21
C GLY A 56 -0.88 -21.73 -11.36
N HIS A 57 -0.80 -22.91 -11.95
CA HIS A 57 -1.27 -24.20 -11.48
C HIS A 57 -0.12 -25.18 -11.22
N ARG A 58 1.13 -24.72 -11.18
CA ARG A 58 2.15 -25.49 -10.46
C ARG A 58 1.82 -25.38 -8.98
N ALA A 59 1.05 -26.35 -8.49
CA ALA A 59 0.82 -26.58 -7.08
C ALA A 59 2.18 -26.58 -6.35
N VAL A 60 2.56 -25.43 -5.81
CA VAL A 60 3.68 -25.34 -4.89
C VAL A 60 3.20 -26.03 -3.63
N GLN A 61 3.68 -27.25 -3.41
CA GLN A 61 3.53 -27.93 -2.14
C GLN A 61 4.05 -26.98 -1.06
N SER A 62 3.16 -26.58 -0.16
CA SER A 62 3.46 -25.66 0.93
C SER A 62 4.62 -26.22 1.75
N SER A 63 5.80 -25.63 1.62
CA SER A 63 6.94 -25.91 2.48
C SER A 63 7.85 -24.68 2.52
N ALA A 64 7.48 -23.75 3.40
CA ALA A 64 8.34 -22.89 4.19
C ALA A 64 7.46 -21.86 4.93
N GLU A 65 7.56 -21.86 6.25
CA GLU A 65 6.77 -21.10 7.21
C GLU A 65 7.28 -19.67 7.39
N ASP A 66 7.01 -18.77 6.44
CA ASP A 66 7.26 -17.33 6.66
C ASP A 66 5.92 -16.59 6.89
N GLY A 67 5.93 -15.66 7.85
CA GLY A 67 4.78 -14.81 8.23
C GLY A 67 3.98 -15.25 9.48
N PRO A 68 3.12 -14.38 10.03
CA PRO A 68 2.29 -14.70 11.20
C PRO A 68 1.30 -15.84 10.92
N GLN A 69 1.16 -16.78 11.85
CA GLN A 69 0.26 -17.93 11.69
C GLN A 69 -1.19 -17.50 11.48
N GLU A 70 -1.66 -16.52 12.25
CA GLU A 70 -3.03 -16.00 12.16
C GLU A 70 -3.35 -15.43 10.77
N LEU A 71 -2.39 -14.70 10.18
CA LEU A 71 -2.52 -14.15 8.84
C LEU A 71 -2.64 -15.26 7.79
N ARG A 72 -1.84 -16.33 7.92
CA ARG A 72 -1.92 -17.48 7.01
C ARG A 72 -3.26 -18.21 7.10
N GLU A 73 -3.77 -18.41 8.31
CA GLU A 73 -5.09 -19.03 8.52
C GLU A 73 -6.20 -18.17 7.91
N LEU A 74 -6.13 -16.85 8.09
CA LEU A 74 -7.09 -15.92 7.51
C LEU A 74 -7.00 -15.88 5.96
N LEU A 75 -5.79 -15.99 5.38
CA LEU A 75 -5.59 -16.10 3.93
C LEU A 75 -6.25 -17.36 3.37
N ILE A 76 -6.03 -18.52 3.98
CA ILE A 76 -6.65 -19.79 3.57
C ILE A 76 -8.18 -19.71 3.68
N GLN A 77 -8.66 -19.10 4.76
CA GLN A 77 -10.09 -18.90 4.97
C GLN A 77 -10.69 -18.00 3.89
N THR A 78 -10.00 -16.92 3.55
CA THR A 78 -10.44 -15.95 2.55
C THR A 78 -10.43 -16.57 1.15
N GLU A 79 -9.40 -17.33 0.79
CA GLU A 79 -9.37 -18.08 -0.48
C GLU A 79 -10.54 -19.07 -0.56
N ARG A 80 -10.83 -19.81 0.52
CA ARG A 80 -11.97 -20.73 0.56
C ARG A 80 -13.31 -20.01 0.41
N TYR A 81 -13.46 -18.83 1.01
CA TYR A 81 -14.69 -18.03 0.89
C TYR A 81 -14.94 -17.60 -0.55
N PHE A 82 -13.96 -16.96 -1.20
CA PHE A 82 -14.10 -16.53 -2.59
C PHE A 82 -14.16 -17.71 -3.57
N GLY A 83 -13.54 -18.84 -3.24
CA GLY A 83 -13.66 -20.08 -4.01
C GLY A 83 -15.09 -20.63 -4.03
N LYS A 84 -15.78 -20.64 -2.87
CA LYS A 84 -17.21 -21.01 -2.83
C LYS A 84 -18.08 -20.02 -3.59
N LEU A 85 -17.75 -18.73 -3.49
CA LEU A 85 -18.51 -17.66 -4.12
C LEU A 85 -18.52 -17.77 -5.66
N LEU A 86 -17.46 -18.30 -6.27
CA LEU A 86 -17.42 -18.56 -7.71
C LEU A 86 -18.51 -19.54 -8.17
N ASP A 87 -18.87 -20.51 -7.33
CA ASP A 87 -19.87 -21.52 -7.62
C ASP A 87 -21.30 -21.04 -7.33
N GLU A 88 -21.47 -19.85 -6.73
CA GLU A 88 -22.78 -19.32 -6.39
C GLU A 88 -23.47 -18.64 -7.58
N PRO A 89 -24.77 -18.88 -7.81
CA PRO A 89 -25.54 -18.19 -8.86
C PRO A 89 -25.56 -16.66 -8.70
N THR A 90 -25.38 -16.17 -7.48
CA THR A 90 -25.33 -14.74 -7.11
C THR A 90 -24.07 -14.04 -7.61
N ALA A 91 -23.05 -14.80 -8.03
CA ALA A 91 -21.81 -14.26 -8.60
C ALA A 91 -21.88 -14.06 -10.13
N ALA A 92 -23.06 -14.19 -10.75
CA ALA A 92 -23.25 -13.98 -12.18
C ALA A 92 -22.81 -12.57 -12.61
N GLY A 93 -21.77 -12.48 -13.44
CA GLY A 93 -21.15 -11.23 -13.88
C GLY A 93 -19.97 -10.76 -13.03
N GLU A 94 -19.71 -11.41 -11.88
CA GLU A 94 -18.59 -11.09 -10.97
C GLU A 94 -17.46 -12.12 -11.02
N GLN A 95 -17.61 -13.20 -11.79
CA GLN A 95 -16.67 -14.33 -11.74
C GLN A 95 -15.24 -13.93 -12.10
N ALA A 96 -15.05 -13.03 -13.07
CA ALA A 96 -13.71 -12.57 -13.45
C ALA A 96 -13.01 -11.80 -12.32
N SER A 97 -13.75 -10.94 -11.61
CA SER A 97 -13.26 -10.19 -10.45
C SER A 97 -12.98 -11.08 -9.25
N ILE A 98 -13.86 -12.05 -8.98
CA ILE A 98 -13.63 -13.03 -7.91
C ILE A 98 -12.41 -13.90 -8.22
N GLN A 99 -12.27 -14.36 -9.47
CA GLN A 99 -11.10 -15.12 -9.90
C GLN A 99 -9.82 -14.30 -9.75
N LEU A 100 -9.86 -13.00 -10.07
CA LEU A 100 -8.72 -12.11 -9.86
C LEU A 100 -8.31 -12.02 -8.39
N ILE A 101 -9.27 -11.92 -7.48
CA ILE A 101 -9.01 -11.90 -6.03
C ILE A 101 -8.30 -13.19 -5.60
N LEU A 102 -8.78 -14.36 -6.08
CA LEU A 102 -8.14 -15.64 -5.81
C LEU A 102 -6.73 -15.74 -6.41
N ASP A 103 -6.53 -15.24 -7.62
CA ASP A 103 -5.22 -15.19 -8.25
C ASP A 103 -4.25 -14.34 -7.43
N ALA A 104 -4.71 -13.23 -6.86
CA ALA A 104 -3.89 -12.35 -6.02
C ALA A 104 -3.42 -13.06 -4.73
N PHE A 105 -4.30 -13.82 -4.08
CA PHE A 105 -3.92 -14.67 -2.95
C PHE A 105 -2.87 -15.72 -3.32
N ARG A 106 -3.07 -16.39 -4.47
CA ARG A 106 -2.15 -17.41 -4.97
C ARG A 106 -0.83 -16.80 -5.41
N PHE A 107 -0.83 -15.59 -5.94
CA PHE A 107 0.37 -14.85 -6.30
C PHE A 107 1.22 -14.59 -5.05
N ILE A 108 0.66 -13.99 -3.99
CA ILE A 108 1.36 -13.76 -2.71
C ILE A 108 1.90 -15.07 -2.14
N SER A 109 1.08 -16.13 -2.18
CA SER A 109 1.43 -17.44 -1.62
C SER A 109 2.56 -18.12 -2.39
N SER A 110 2.48 -18.15 -3.73
CA SER A 110 3.46 -18.81 -4.61
C SER A 110 4.80 -18.07 -4.65
N THR A 111 4.77 -16.75 -4.48
CA THR A 111 5.95 -15.89 -4.41
C THR A 111 6.48 -15.71 -2.99
N ARG A 112 5.87 -16.35 -1.99
CA ARG A 112 6.27 -16.36 -0.57
C ARG A 112 6.32 -14.98 0.08
N GLN A 113 5.37 -14.11 -0.27
CA GLN A 113 5.35 -12.71 0.19
C GLN A 113 4.61 -12.49 1.51
N TYR A 114 4.37 -13.53 2.32
CA TYR A 114 3.57 -13.43 3.55
C TYR A 114 4.11 -12.41 4.57
N SER A 115 5.43 -12.33 4.75
CA SER A 115 6.02 -11.36 5.68
C SER A 115 5.81 -9.93 5.20
N ALA A 116 6.15 -9.66 3.93
CA ALA A 116 5.98 -8.33 3.33
C ALA A 116 4.50 -7.90 3.29
N PHE A 117 3.60 -8.85 3.02
CA PHE A 117 2.16 -8.61 3.08
C PHE A 117 1.70 -8.35 4.53
N GLY A 118 2.21 -9.07 5.52
CA GLY A 118 1.95 -8.80 6.94
C GLY A 118 2.39 -7.39 7.35
N ASP A 119 3.60 -6.98 6.95
CA ASP A 119 4.12 -5.63 7.21
C ASP A 119 3.25 -4.54 6.55
N PHE A 120 2.66 -4.85 5.39
CA PHE A 120 1.73 -3.96 4.70
C PHE A 120 0.37 -3.89 5.41
N VAL A 121 -0.19 -5.02 5.86
CA VAL A 121 -1.43 -5.03 6.64
C VAL A 121 -1.27 -4.19 7.90
N GLU A 122 -0.18 -4.37 8.65
CA GLU A 122 0.14 -3.52 9.79
C GLU A 122 0.24 -2.05 9.40
N HIS A 123 0.91 -1.73 8.30
CA HIS A 123 1.04 -0.36 7.80
C HIS A 123 -0.34 0.30 7.57
N VAL A 124 -1.29 -0.43 6.97
CA VAL A 124 -2.66 0.04 6.75
C VAL A 124 -3.41 0.21 8.08
N GLU A 125 -3.30 -0.76 8.99
CA GLU A 125 -3.97 -0.73 10.31
C GLU A 125 -3.49 0.43 11.19
N PHE A 126 -2.21 0.81 11.09
CA PHE A 126 -1.66 1.96 11.79
C PHE A 126 -1.97 3.31 11.13
N HIS A 127 -2.69 3.31 9.99
CA HIS A 127 -2.89 4.49 9.16
C HIS A 127 -1.56 5.20 8.90
N ALA A 128 -0.52 4.45 8.54
CA ALA A 128 0.80 4.99 8.26
C ALA A 128 0.79 5.90 7.01
N PRO A 129 1.84 6.72 6.79
CA PRO A 129 1.96 7.53 5.57
C PRO A 129 1.94 6.66 4.31
N PRO A 130 1.65 7.20 3.12
CA PRO A 130 1.53 6.40 1.90
C PRO A 130 2.73 5.47 1.69
N PHE A 131 2.46 4.28 1.16
CA PHE A 131 3.45 3.20 1.11
C PHE A 131 4.44 3.45 -0.03
N VAL A 132 5.74 3.49 0.30
CA VAL A 132 6.82 3.75 -0.67
C VAL A 132 7.74 2.56 -0.80
N VAL A 133 8.25 2.27 -2.00
CA VAL A 133 9.10 1.10 -2.26
C VAL A 133 10.59 1.42 -2.36
N ALA A 134 10.95 2.70 -2.47
CA ALA A 134 12.33 3.15 -2.50
C ALA A 134 12.44 4.61 -2.03
N SER A 135 13.65 5.03 -1.66
CA SER A 135 13.98 6.42 -1.36
C SER A 135 15.33 6.78 -1.97
N PHE A 136 15.41 7.97 -2.56
CA PHE A 136 16.60 8.54 -3.18
C PHE A 136 16.84 9.94 -2.63
N GLU A 137 18.11 10.34 -2.53
CA GLU A 137 18.46 11.66 -2.02
C GLU A 137 18.27 12.75 -3.09
N SER A 138 18.44 12.39 -4.38
CA SER A 138 18.32 13.33 -5.50
C SER A 138 17.57 12.76 -6.70
N GLN A 139 17.12 13.68 -7.57
CA GLN A 139 16.44 13.36 -8.82
C GLN A 139 17.33 12.54 -9.75
N GLU A 140 18.62 12.88 -9.83
CA GLU A 140 19.60 12.20 -10.69
C GLU A 140 19.80 10.73 -10.26
N GLU A 141 19.82 10.47 -8.96
CA GLU A 141 19.94 9.10 -8.42
C GLU A 141 18.69 8.28 -8.76
N ALA A 142 17.50 8.86 -8.58
CA ALA A 142 16.24 8.21 -8.88
C ALA A 142 16.06 7.94 -10.39
N GLU A 143 16.44 8.88 -11.24
CA GLU A 143 16.41 8.71 -12.70
C GLU A 143 17.40 7.63 -13.16
N ALA A 144 18.63 7.65 -12.64
CA ALA A 144 19.61 6.60 -12.92
C ALA A 144 19.12 5.23 -12.47
N TRP A 145 18.48 5.13 -11.30
CA TRP A 145 17.82 3.89 -10.86
C TRP A 145 16.75 3.46 -11.85
N LEU A 146 15.84 4.36 -12.24
CA LEU A 146 14.72 4.05 -13.14
C LEU A 146 15.19 3.59 -14.52
N GLU A 147 16.22 4.22 -15.08
CA GLU A 147 16.83 3.87 -16.36
C GLU A 147 17.45 2.48 -16.35
N ASN A 148 18.14 2.12 -15.26
CA ASN A 148 18.86 0.85 -15.15
C ASN A 148 18.01 -0.30 -14.59
N HIS A 149 16.83 -0.02 -14.04
CA HIS A 149 15.97 -1.04 -13.45
C HIS A 149 15.34 -1.93 -14.55
N PRO A 150 15.47 -3.27 -14.50
CA PRO A 150 14.98 -4.12 -15.60
C PRO A 150 13.45 -4.15 -15.74
N ALA A 151 12.72 -4.02 -14.63
CA ALA A 151 11.26 -3.97 -14.59
C ALA A 151 10.80 -3.09 -13.41
N PRO A 152 10.76 -1.75 -13.56
CA PRO A 152 10.37 -0.84 -12.48
C PRO A 152 9.02 -1.20 -11.81
N PRO A 153 8.85 -0.95 -10.50
CA PRO A 153 7.62 -1.24 -9.79
C PRO A 153 6.50 -0.26 -10.20
N ALA A 154 5.78 -0.58 -11.28
CA ALA A 154 4.78 0.29 -11.89
C ALA A 154 3.67 0.67 -10.89
N PHE A 155 3.34 1.96 -10.81
CA PHE A 155 2.36 2.58 -9.89
C PHE A 155 2.72 2.54 -8.40
N ALA A 156 3.92 2.08 -8.03
CA ALA A 156 4.39 2.26 -6.66
C ALA A 156 4.86 3.70 -6.44
N ASP A 157 4.80 4.16 -5.18
CA ASP A 157 5.41 5.42 -4.78
C ASP A 157 6.88 5.22 -4.41
N ILE A 158 7.69 6.24 -4.68
CA ILE A 158 9.06 6.38 -4.18
C ILE A 158 9.27 7.75 -3.54
N LEU A 159 10.31 7.87 -2.73
CA LEU A 159 10.75 9.15 -2.19
C LEU A 159 11.93 9.71 -2.99
N ILE A 160 11.88 10.98 -3.37
CA ILE A 160 13.01 11.73 -3.92
C ILE A 160 13.19 12.99 -3.08
N GLY A 161 14.30 13.09 -2.34
CA GLY A 161 14.54 14.22 -1.43
C GLY A 161 13.41 14.41 -0.41
N GLY A 162 12.76 13.32 0.02
CA GLY A 162 11.62 13.34 0.94
C GLY A 162 10.27 13.71 0.31
N ARG A 163 10.15 13.81 -1.01
CA ARG A 163 8.87 14.00 -1.72
C ARG A 163 8.40 12.73 -2.40
N TYR A 164 7.09 12.55 -2.53
CA TYR A 164 6.49 11.35 -3.11
C TYR A 164 6.40 11.44 -4.64
N HIS A 165 6.81 10.40 -5.35
CA HIS A 165 6.73 10.33 -6.80
C HIS A 165 6.15 8.99 -7.23
N ASP A 166 5.30 9.00 -8.26
CA ASP A 166 4.80 7.78 -8.87
C ASP A 166 5.88 7.15 -9.73
N VAL A 167 5.98 5.83 -9.74
CA VAL A 167 6.74 5.09 -10.76
C VAL A 167 5.81 4.80 -11.94
N VAL A 168 5.86 5.65 -12.96
CA VAL A 168 5.12 5.40 -14.21
C VAL A 168 5.97 4.50 -15.10
N TYR A 169 5.50 3.27 -15.36
CA TYR A 169 6.18 2.31 -16.21
C TYR A 169 5.22 1.57 -17.15
N GLU A 170 5.43 1.71 -18.47
CA GLU A 170 4.78 0.92 -19.51
C GLU A 170 5.79 -0.04 -20.13
N ARG A 171 5.58 -1.34 -19.92
CA ARG A 171 6.55 -2.37 -20.32
C ARG A 171 6.69 -2.51 -21.82
N GLU A 172 5.58 -2.36 -22.56
CA GLU A 172 5.52 -2.61 -23.99
C GLU A 172 6.26 -1.54 -24.82
N THR A 173 6.27 -0.30 -24.34
CA THR A 173 6.97 0.83 -24.97
C THR A 173 8.27 1.19 -24.27
N ASP A 174 8.54 0.54 -23.13
CA ASP A 174 9.58 0.89 -22.19
C ASP A 174 9.51 2.35 -21.72
N PHE A 175 8.30 2.93 -21.67
CA PHE A 175 8.11 4.28 -21.19
C PHE A 175 8.24 4.33 -19.67
N ARG A 176 9.10 5.22 -19.16
CA ARG A 176 9.40 5.35 -17.74
C ARG A 176 9.45 6.81 -17.31
N ARG A 177 8.79 7.18 -16.20
CA ARG A 177 8.86 8.52 -15.60
C ARG A 177 8.62 8.49 -14.08
N LEU A 178 9.05 9.57 -13.41
CA LEU A 178 8.87 9.81 -11.97
C LEU A 178 8.14 11.14 -11.71
N PRO A 179 6.86 11.31 -12.10
CA PRO A 179 6.12 12.51 -11.75
C PRO A 179 5.95 12.63 -10.24
N TRP A 180 6.05 13.85 -9.72
CA TRP A 180 5.68 14.17 -8.34
C TRP A 180 4.17 13.97 -8.14
N ASN A 181 3.78 13.33 -7.03
CA ASN A 181 2.38 13.18 -6.61
C ASN A 181 2.10 13.91 -5.28
N ARG A 182 0.82 14.07 -4.94
CA ARG A 182 0.36 14.85 -3.78
C ARG A 182 -0.19 13.98 -2.66
N ASP A 183 0.21 12.70 -2.62
CA ASP A 183 -0.40 11.73 -1.71
C ASP A 183 -0.05 12.00 -0.26
N LEU A 184 1.18 12.46 0.01
CA LEU A 184 1.58 12.87 1.35
C LEU A 184 0.79 14.09 1.84
N GLU A 185 0.65 15.12 1.01
CA GLU A 185 -0.08 16.35 1.33
C GLU A 185 -1.55 16.04 1.66
N ARG A 186 -2.21 15.25 0.81
CA ARG A 186 -3.58 14.77 1.05
C ARG A 186 -3.68 13.91 2.31
N TYR A 187 -2.72 13.02 2.52
CA TYR A 187 -2.67 12.18 3.70
C TYR A 187 -2.51 13.02 4.98
N LEU A 188 -1.64 14.03 5.00
CA LEU A 188 -1.46 14.91 6.16
C LEU A 188 -2.73 15.71 6.46
N ALA A 189 -3.41 16.22 5.43
CA ALA A 189 -4.68 16.92 5.57
C ALA A 189 -5.78 16.00 6.15
N TRP A 190 -5.90 14.78 5.60
CA TRP A 190 -6.80 13.76 6.13
C TRP A 190 -6.46 13.40 7.58
N LEU A 191 -5.18 13.15 7.87
CA LEU A 191 -4.73 12.71 9.18
C LEU A 191 -5.01 13.78 10.25
N LYS A 192 -4.70 15.06 9.96
CA LYS A 192 -5.03 16.19 10.83
C LYS A 192 -6.51 16.24 11.20
N ARG A 193 -7.40 15.86 10.28
CA ARG A 193 -8.85 15.86 10.49
C ARG A 193 -9.33 14.68 11.35
N VAL A 194 -8.81 13.48 11.10
CA VAL A 194 -9.26 12.27 11.82
C VAL A 194 -8.54 12.07 13.16
N GLU A 195 -7.32 12.58 13.28
CA GLU A 195 -6.46 12.48 14.46
C GLU A 195 -5.69 13.80 14.63
N PRO A 196 -6.30 14.79 15.32
CA PRO A 196 -5.66 16.08 15.56
C PRO A 196 -4.26 15.93 16.18
N PRO A 197 -3.28 16.73 15.74
CA PRO A 197 -1.88 16.52 16.10
C PRO A 197 -1.64 16.78 17.59
N VAL A 198 -1.01 15.81 18.26
CA VAL A 198 -0.56 15.90 19.65
C VAL A 198 0.93 15.55 19.69
N ALA A 199 1.78 16.52 20.04
CA ALA A 199 3.22 16.35 20.02
C ALA A 199 3.67 15.34 21.10
N ALA A 200 4.39 14.30 20.68
CA ALA A 200 5.05 13.38 21.60
C ALA A 200 6.42 13.89 22.07
N ALA A 201 7.03 14.80 21.31
CA ALA A 201 8.30 15.44 21.62
C ALA A 201 8.37 16.84 20.96
N GLU A 202 9.21 17.70 21.54
CA GLU A 202 9.42 19.07 21.06
C GLU A 202 10.92 19.33 20.88
N PHE A 203 11.28 20.00 19.79
CA PHE A 203 12.66 20.28 19.40
C PHE A 203 12.84 21.74 19.00
N ALA A 204 14.03 22.30 19.24
CA ALA A 204 14.34 23.65 18.79
C ALA A 204 14.74 23.67 17.31
N THR A 205 15.39 22.61 16.82
CA THR A 205 15.85 22.51 15.43
C THR A 205 15.50 21.19 14.75
N ARG A 206 15.57 21.19 13.42
CA ARG A 206 15.32 19.99 12.62
C ARG A 206 16.38 18.93 12.87
N GLU A 207 17.64 19.33 13.02
CA GLU A 207 18.76 18.43 13.26
C GLU A 207 18.59 17.65 14.57
N GLU A 208 18.08 18.30 15.63
CA GLU A 208 17.76 17.66 16.90
C GLU A 208 16.66 16.60 16.74
N ALA A 209 15.58 16.95 16.03
CA ALA A 209 14.47 16.04 15.76
C ALA A 209 14.91 14.84 14.91
N GLU A 210 15.74 15.06 13.90
CA GLU A 210 16.29 13.99 13.07
C GLU A 210 17.21 13.06 13.86
N ALA A 211 18.08 13.63 14.71
CA ALA A 211 18.95 12.84 15.58
C ALA A 211 18.13 11.98 16.55
N TRP A 212 17.07 12.56 17.14
CA TRP A 212 16.13 11.81 17.98
C TRP A 212 15.46 10.68 17.20
N LEU A 213 14.91 10.94 16.01
CA LEU A 213 14.22 9.93 15.20
C LEU A 213 15.15 8.79 14.79
N ARG A 214 16.42 9.10 14.45
CA ARG A 214 17.45 8.11 14.13
C ARG A 214 17.88 7.29 15.34
N SER A 215 17.84 7.86 16.54
CA SER A 215 18.23 7.15 17.78
C SER A 215 17.21 6.12 18.24
N GLN A 216 15.99 6.14 17.71
CA GLN A 216 14.94 5.19 18.10
C GLN A 216 15.21 3.80 17.51
N PRO A 217 15.35 2.76 18.36
CA PRO A 217 15.65 1.40 17.90
C PRO A 217 14.46 0.76 17.17
N ASN A 218 13.24 1.07 17.59
CA ASN A 218 12.01 0.65 16.92
C ASN A 218 11.02 1.83 16.90
N PRO A 219 11.18 2.78 15.95
CA PRO A 219 10.33 3.96 15.91
C PRO A 219 8.90 3.58 15.52
N SER A 220 7.92 4.27 16.11
CA SER A 220 6.54 4.19 15.67
C SER A 220 6.42 4.47 14.17
N ARG A 221 5.47 3.83 13.49
CA ARG A 221 5.19 4.04 12.05
C ARG A 221 4.98 5.54 11.75
N ARG A 222 4.33 6.23 12.68
CA ARG A 222 4.17 7.68 12.69
C ARG A 222 4.02 8.23 14.09
N VAL A 223 4.48 9.46 14.32
CA VAL A 223 4.18 10.24 15.52
C VAL A 223 4.32 11.73 15.24
N TRP A 224 3.47 12.54 15.86
CA TRP A 224 3.58 14.00 15.80
C TRP A 224 4.67 14.51 16.74
N VAL A 225 5.48 15.44 16.25
CA VAL A 225 6.47 16.19 17.04
C VAL A 225 6.34 17.67 16.71
N THR A 226 6.91 18.53 17.54
CA THR A 226 7.05 19.95 17.20
C THR A 226 8.51 20.31 16.99
N ILE A 227 8.77 21.14 15.99
CA ILE A 227 10.10 21.67 15.68
C ILE A 227 9.94 23.18 15.53
N ALA A 228 10.61 23.95 16.37
CA ALA A 228 10.51 25.41 16.40
C ALA A 228 9.06 25.94 16.44
N GLY A 229 8.14 25.19 17.05
CA GLY A 229 6.72 25.55 17.18
C GLY A 229 5.80 25.10 16.03
N GLU A 230 6.34 24.52 14.96
CA GLU A 230 5.55 23.89 13.89
C GLU A 230 5.40 22.38 14.13
N PHE A 231 4.23 21.81 13.79
CA PHE A 231 4.01 20.36 13.84
C PHE A 231 4.67 19.66 12.66
N PHE A 232 5.35 18.55 12.95
CA PHE A 232 5.90 17.63 11.96
C PHE A 232 5.41 16.21 12.23
N LEU A 233 5.11 15.48 11.17
CA LEU A 233 4.94 14.04 11.24
C LEU A 233 6.31 13.37 11.12
N ALA A 234 6.77 12.76 12.21
CA ALA A 234 7.90 11.84 12.17
C ALA A 234 7.41 10.47 11.69
N ALA A 235 7.86 10.08 10.51
CA ALA A 235 7.45 8.86 9.83
C ALA A 235 8.59 7.84 9.78
N TYR A 236 8.23 6.56 9.89
CA TYR A 236 9.12 5.45 9.64
C TYR A 236 8.51 4.49 8.61
N HIS A 237 9.26 4.21 7.56
CA HIS A 237 8.95 3.25 6.50
C HIS A 237 9.84 2.02 6.68
N PRO A 238 9.40 0.96 7.39
CA PRO A 238 10.28 -0.14 7.76
C PRO A 238 10.75 -0.97 6.56
N ASN A 239 9.90 -1.08 5.54
CA ASN A 239 10.17 -1.85 4.32
C ASN A 239 11.39 -1.33 3.54
N ILE A 240 11.68 -0.02 3.65
CA ILE A 240 12.89 0.61 3.07
C ILE A 240 13.83 1.17 4.15
N ASN A 241 13.55 0.90 5.42
CA ASN A 241 14.22 1.45 6.60
C ASN A 241 14.45 2.98 6.53
N HIS A 242 13.47 3.72 5.99
CA HIS A 242 13.56 5.16 5.78
C HIS A 242 12.84 5.93 6.89
N ARG A 243 13.44 7.03 7.34
CA ARG A 243 12.89 7.92 8.37
C ARG A 243 12.79 9.32 7.80
N ALA A 244 11.62 9.94 7.95
CA ALA A 244 11.36 11.26 7.41
C ALA A 244 10.60 12.16 8.40
N LEU A 245 10.78 13.47 8.23
CA LEU A 245 10.04 14.51 8.95
C LEU A 245 9.26 15.35 7.94
N TYR A 246 7.94 15.29 8.02
CA TYR A 246 7.05 16.01 7.12
C TYR A 246 6.36 17.16 7.86
N PRO A 247 6.60 18.42 7.46
CA PRO A 247 5.92 19.55 8.09
C PRO A 247 4.42 19.50 7.82
N LEU A 248 3.60 19.82 8.83
CA LEU A 248 2.15 19.87 8.69
C LEU A 248 1.70 20.95 7.69
N SER A 249 2.52 21.98 7.46
CA SER A 249 2.26 23.01 6.44
C SER A 249 2.16 22.45 5.02
N MET A 250 2.67 21.24 4.75
CA MET A 250 2.44 20.54 3.47
C MET A 250 0.96 20.23 3.21
N ALA A 251 0.13 20.13 4.25
CA ALA A 251 -1.30 19.88 4.13
C ALA A 251 -2.12 21.12 3.72
N GLU A 252 -1.52 22.31 3.75
CA GLU A 252 -2.22 23.56 3.43
C GLU A 252 -2.74 23.55 1.99
N GLY A 253 -4.03 23.82 1.81
CA GLY A 253 -4.71 23.79 0.51
C GLY A 253 -5.29 22.42 0.10
N TYR A 254 -5.11 21.37 0.92
CA TYR A 254 -5.64 20.02 0.66
C TYR A 254 -6.73 19.58 1.64
N GLU A 255 -7.24 20.51 2.47
CA GLU A 255 -8.20 20.23 3.54
C GLU A 255 -9.64 20.02 3.01
N GLU A 256 -9.94 20.50 1.80
CA GLU A 256 -11.30 20.56 1.23
C GLU A 256 -11.55 19.53 0.10
N GLU A 257 -10.51 18.95 -0.52
CA GLU A 257 -10.67 18.02 -1.65
C GLU A 257 -11.21 16.62 -1.25
N ALA A 258 -11.44 16.35 0.05
CA ALA A 258 -11.89 15.05 0.54
C ALA A 258 -13.42 14.82 0.50
N GLU A 259 -14.21 15.74 -0.07
CA GLU A 259 -15.68 15.63 -0.16
C GLU A 259 -16.23 15.20 -1.54
N GLU A 260 -15.43 15.09 -2.61
CA GLU A 260 -15.94 14.56 -3.89
C GLU A 260 -15.91 13.02 -3.90
N GLY A 261 -16.82 12.41 -3.14
CA GLY A 261 -17.36 11.10 -3.51
C GLY A 261 -18.09 11.20 -4.85
N PRO A 262 -18.20 10.11 -5.64
CA PRO A 262 -18.86 10.18 -6.94
C PRO A 262 -20.31 10.60 -6.72
N GLY A 263 -20.66 11.77 -7.24
CA GLY A 263 -22.03 12.26 -7.27
C GLY A 263 -22.93 11.31 -8.05
N ASP A 264 -24.07 11.00 -7.41
CA ASP A 264 -25.34 10.43 -7.90
C ASP A 264 -25.34 9.55 -9.18
#